data_AF-A0A9D6YHR3-F1
#
_entry.id   AF-A0A9D6YHR3-F1
#
_cell.length_a   1.000
_cell.length_b   1.000
_cell.length_c   1.000
_cell.angle_alpha   90.00
_cell.angle_beta   90.00
_cell.angle_gamma   90.00
#
_symmetry.space_group_name_H-M   'P 1'
#
loop_
_entity.id
_entity.type
_entity.pdbx_description
1 polymer ?
#
loop_
_entity_poly.entity_id
_entity_poly.type
_entity_poly.pdbx_seq_one_letter_code
_entity_poly.pdbx_strand_id
1 'polypeptide(L)'
;MVRVTAIGCKAHAALRAAASPARVLSALSESIYLTAGDEIVWLGRVGALLHPRAILTASPLPGPDEPLRFDLDGTRPWKPSRLNLGGPGVHALAGGCRALLGAIESVGAPDGLGTLLVGRIPPFPLDRAPERAAALARACGADDARAAAEAARALLGLGPGLTPSGDDYVGGALFARAVLGGAGACDGAGWRRAAAAVLGRAREATHPISAALLGDLADGEGHAPLHELTTALASEAPLEAAVEAARRLTRIGHSSGWDMLAGFTAGILGEVAVQYG
;
A
#
# COMPACT_ATOMS: atom_id res chain seq x y z
N MET A 1 -11.84 -26.86 8.66
CA MET A 1 -12.41 -25.67 8.00
C MET A 1 -12.08 -24.47 8.87
N VAL A 2 -11.44 -23.45 8.32
CA VAL A 2 -11.04 -22.23 9.05
C VAL A 2 -12.26 -21.33 9.21
N ARG A 3 -12.61 -20.97 10.45
CA ARG A 3 -13.70 -20.04 10.73
C ARG A 3 -13.24 -18.61 10.48
N VAL A 4 -13.93 -17.91 9.58
CA VAL A 4 -13.62 -16.52 9.21
C VAL A 4 -14.33 -15.56 10.16
N THR A 5 -13.59 -14.59 10.70
CA THR A 5 -14.14 -13.52 11.56
C THR A 5 -14.34 -12.21 10.80
N ALA A 6 -13.48 -11.94 9.81
CA ALA A 6 -13.62 -10.84 8.86
C ALA A 6 -12.92 -11.21 7.55
N ILE A 7 -13.36 -10.62 6.45
CA ILE A 7 -12.79 -10.91 5.12
C ILE A 7 -12.89 -9.70 4.22
N GLY A 8 -11.87 -9.46 3.39
CA GLY A 8 -11.88 -8.43 2.36
C GLY A 8 -12.63 -8.88 1.10
N CYS A 9 -13.08 -7.92 0.31
CA CYS A 9 -13.89 -8.18 -0.88
C CYS A 9 -13.19 -9.04 -1.95
N LYS A 10 -11.89 -8.84 -2.22
CA LYS A 10 -11.13 -9.64 -3.19
C LYS A 10 -10.93 -11.06 -2.68
N ALA A 11 -10.59 -11.23 -1.40
CA ALA A 11 -10.45 -12.56 -0.80
C ALA A 11 -11.79 -13.34 -0.79
N HIS A 12 -12.88 -12.66 -0.44
CA HIS A 12 -14.21 -13.27 -0.45
C HIS A 12 -14.63 -13.69 -1.87
N ALA A 13 -14.41 -12.84 -2.87
CA ALA A 13 -14.71 -13.18 -4.27
C ALA A 13 -13.85 -14.36 -4.74
N ALA A 14 -12.55 -14.34 -4.48
CA ALA A 14 -11.62 -15.41 -4.86
C ALA A 14 -12.00 -16.75 -4.25
N LEU A 15 -12.29 -16.79 -2.94
CA LEU A 15 -12.65 -18.03 -2.25
C LEU A 15 -14.02 -18.58 -2.68
N ARG A 16 -14.98 -17.74 -3.06
CA ARG A 16 -16.27 -18.20 -3.59
C ARG A 16 -16.17 -18.71 -5.03
N ALA A 17 -15.25 -18.16 -5.82
CA ALA A 17 -15.02 -18.59 -7.20
C ALA A 17 -14.11 -19.83 -7.29
N ALA A 18 -13.25 -20.05 -6.29
CA ALA A 18 -12.29 -21.15 -6.29
C ALA A 18 -12.97 -22.53 -6.22
N ALA A 19 -12.68 -23.39 -7.20
CA ALA A 19 -13.14 -24.79 -7.21
C ALA A 19 -12.32 -25.70 -6.28
N SER A 20 -11.10 -25.27 -5.92
CA SER A 20 -10.16 -26.01 -5.06
C SER A 20 -9.89 -25.28 -3.75
N PRO A 21 -9.48 -25.98 -2.68
CA PRO A 21 -8.98 -25.36 -1.46
C PRO A 21 -7.84 -24.37 -1.73
N ALA A 22 -7.74 -23.34 -0.90
CA ALA A 22 -6.62 -22.41 -0.97
C ALA A 22 -5.32 -23.11 -0.56
N ARG A 23 -4.22 -22.78 -1.22
CA ARG A 23 -2.90 -23.37 -0.94
C ARG A 23 -1.98 -22.33 -0.36
N VAL A 24 -1.15 -22.73 0.60
CA VAL A 24 -0.13 -21.85 1.16
C VAL A 24 0.90 -21.50 0.10
N LEU A 25 1.17 -20.20 -0.02
CA LEU A 25 2.22 -19.63 -0.86
C LEU A 25 3.44 -19.27 -0.01
N SER A 26 3.22 -18.64 1.14
CA SER A 26 4.29 -18.27 2.08
C SER A 26 3.73 -18.10 3.48
N ALA A 27 4.41 -18.64 4.50
CA ALA A 27 4.05 -18.46 5.90
C ALA A 27 5.00 -17.45 6.58
N LEU A 28 4.43 -16.47 7.27
CA LEU A 28 5.11 -15.49 8.12
C LEU A 28 4.69 -15.70 9.57
N SER A 29 5.34 -15.02 10.52
CA SER A 29 5.01 -15.14 11.95
C SER A 29 3.57 -14.74 12.27
N GLU A 30 3.05 -13.70 11.61
CA GLU A 30 1.73 -13.12 11.90
C GLU A 30 0.70 -13.31 10.78
N SER A 31 1.09 -13.88 9.64
CA SER A 31 0.18 -14.09 8.51
C SER A 31 0.64 -15.20 7.60
N ILE A 32 -0.29 -15.74 6.81
CA ILE A 32 0.00 -16.75 5.79
C ILE A 32 -0.59 -16.27 4.47
N TYR A 33 0.26 -16.08 3.47
CA TYR A 33 -0.16 -15.83 2.09
C TYR A 33 -0.61 -17.14 1.45
N LEU A 34 -1.73 -17.08 0.74
CA LEU A 34 -2.40 -18.20 0.10
C LEU A 34 -2.70 -17.87 -1.37
N THR A 35 -2.79 -18.91 -2.19
CA THR A 35 -3.40 -18.84 -3.52
C THR A 35 -4.82 -19.40 -3.46
N ALA A 36 -5.79 -18.64 -3.98
CA ALA A 36 -7.18 -19.02 -4.13
C ALA A 36 -7.56 -18.88 -5.62
N GLY A 37 -7.37 -19.96 -6.39
CA GLY A 37 -7.32 -19.84 -7.85
C GLY A 37 -6.07 -19.07 -8.27
N ASP A 38 -6.24 -18.08 -9.15
CA ASP A 38 -5.16 -17.19 -9.60
C ASP A 38 -4.93 -15.98 -8.67
N GLU A 39 -5.75 -15.84 -7.63
CA GLU A 39 -5.67 -14.71 -6.69
C GLU A 39 -4.77 -15.01 -5.49
N ILE A 40 -3.95 -14.04 -5.12
CA ILE A 40 -3.21 -14.05 -3.86
C ILE A 40 -4.07 -13.40 -2.77
N VAL A 41 -4.27 -14.13 -1.69
CA VAL A 41 -4.97 -13.69 -0.48
C VAL A 41 -4.10 -13.94 0.73
N TRP A 42 -4.44 -13.41 1.90
CA TRP A 42 -3.68 -13.71 3.11
C TRP A 42 -4.57 -13.94 4.32
N LEU A 43 -4.19 -14.92 5.12
CA LEU A 43 -4.82 -15.28 6.38
C LEU A 43 -4.05 -14.63 7.53
N GLY A 44 -4.72 -13.78 8.30
CA GLY A 44 -4.19 -13.13 9.49
C GLY A 44 -4.98 -13.51 10.75
N ARG A 45 -4.42 -13.15 11.90
CA ARG A 45 -5.10 -13.28 13.20
C ARG A 45 -6.23 -12.26 13.33
N VAL A 46 -7.18 -12.55 14.21
CA VAL A 46 -8.17 -11.56 14.66
C VAL A 46 -7.47 -10.29 15.16
N GLY A 47 -7.96 -9.12 14.75
CA GLY A 47 -7.36 -7.83 15.08
C GLY A 47 -6.26 -7.36 14.11
N ALA A 48 -5.83 -8.20 13.16
CA ALA A 48 -4.96 -7.74 12.07
C ALA A 48 -5.68 -6.71 11.17
N LEU A 49 -4.89 -5.93 10.43
CA LEU A 49 -5.40 -4.87 9.58
C LEU A 49 -6.22 -5.43 8.42
N LEU A 50 -7.36 -4.81 8.13
CA LEU A 50 -8.17 -5.17 6.97
C LEU A 50 -7.52 -4.68 5.68
N HIS A 51 -7.67 -5.50 4.65
CA HIS A 51 -7.22 -5.29 3.28
C HIS A 51 -8.20 -6.02 2.34
N PRO A 52 -8.40 -5.63 1.07
CA PRO A 52 -9.29 -6.36 0.16
C PRO A 52 -8.95 -7.86 0.04
N ARG A 53 -7.66 -8.20 0.21
CA ARG A 53 -7.11 -9.56 0.18
C ARG A 53 -7.02 -10.27 1.54
N ALA A 54 -7.41 -9.62 2.64
CA ALA A 54 -7.30 -10.18 3.99
C ALA A 54 -8.42 -11.18 4.31
N ILE A 55 -8.08 -12.23 5.03
CA ILE A 55 -8.99 -13.16 5.71
C ILE A 55 -8.53 -13.20 7.15
N LEU A 56 -9.42 -12.91 8.10
CA LEU A 56 -9.09 -12.92 9.52
C LEU A 56 -9.73 -14.12 10.20
N THR A 57 -9.00 -14.73 11.13
CA THR A 57 -9.50 -15.87 11.92
C THR A 57 -9.12 -15.74 13.39
N ALA A 58 -9.99 -16.23 14.27
CA ALA A 58 -9.68 -16.45 15.68
C ALA A 58 -9.06 -17.83 15.94
N SER A 59 -9.07 -18.72 14.94
CA SER A 59 -8.41 -20.02 15.02
C SER A 59 -6.89 -19.88 14.96
N PRO A 60 -6.12 -20.84 15.50
CA PRO A 60 -4.67 -20.89 15.28
C PRO A 60 -4.34 -20.88 13.78
N LEU A 61 -3.26 -20.18 13.42
CA LEU A 61 -2.79 -20.19 12.04
C LEU A 61 -2.29 -21.59 11.67
N PRO A 62 -2.75 -22.15 10.54
CA PRO A 62 -2.39 -23.51 10.11
C PRO A 62 -0.94 -23.61 9.66
N GLY A 63 -0.43 -24.85 9.54
CA GLY A 63 0.91 -25.12 9.02
C GLY A 63 1.05 -24.85 7.51
N PRO A 64 2.30 -24.81 6.98
CA PRO A 64 2.58 -24.39 5.61
C PRO A 64 2.15 -25.38 4.51
N ASP A 65 1.85 -26.63 4.83
CA ASP A 65 1.58 -27.67 3.81
C ASP A 65 0.09 -28.06 3.71
N GLU A 66 -0.80 -27.39 4.45
CA GLU A 66 -2.20 -27.79 4.55
C GLU A 66 -3.09 -27.02 3.55
N PRO A 67 -3.88 -27.73 2.69
CA PRO A 67 -4.91 -27.07 1.90
C PRO A 67 -6.03 -26.55 2.81
N LEU A 68 -6.36 -25.26 2.65
CA LEU A 68 -7.30 -24.58 3.54
C LEU A 68 -8.67 -24.40 2.89
N ARG A 69 -9.70 -24.78 3.65
CA ARG A 69 -11.11 -24.47 3.35
C ARG A 69 -11.62 -23.48 4.37
N PHE A 70 -12.36 -22.49 3.92
CA PHE A 70 -12.89 -21.41 4.74
C PHE A 70 -14.40 -21.52 4.88
N ASP A 71 -14.90 -21.30 6.09
CA ASP A 71 -16.31 -21.06 6.33
C ASP A 71 -16.63 -19.59 6.03
N LEU A 72 -17.42 -19.36 4.98
CA LEU A 72 -17.81 -18.01 4.54
C LEU A 72 -19.26 -17.67 4.94
N ASP A 73 -19.97 -18.58 5.58
CA ASP A 73 -21.39 -18.40 5.86
C ASP A 73 -21.61 -17.22 6.81
N GLY A 74 -22.51 -16.31 6.41
CA GLY A 74 -22.82 -15.09 7.16
C GLY A 74 -21.73 -14.02 7.14
N THR A 75 -20.61 -14.21 6.42
CA THR A 75 -19.57 -13.19 6.31
C THR A 75 -20.02 -12.01 5.46
N ARG A 76 -19.63 -10.78 5.86
CA ARG A 76 -19.82 -9.57 5.07
C ARG A 76 -18.45 -9.05 4.62
N PRO A 77 -18.15 -9.03 3.31
CA PRO A 77 -16.84 -8.60 2.85
C PRO A 77 -16.63 -7.11 3.13
N TRP A 78 -15.51 -6.79 3.78
CA TRP A 78 -15.01 -5.44 3.93
C TRP A 78 -14.50 -4.92 2.58
N LYS A 79 -14.83 -3.68 2.28
CA LYS A 79 -14.33 -2.94 1.13
C LYS A 79 -13.93 -1.55 1.63
N PRO A 80 -12.80 -0.98 1.18
CA PRO A 80 -12.47 0.39 1.50
C PRO A 80 -13.56 1.35 1.02
N SER A 81 -13.88 2.33 1.85
CA SER A 81 -14.77 3.42 1.47
C SER A 81 -14.12 4.25 0.38
N ARG A 82 -14.84 4.50 -0.72
CA ARG A 82 -14.36 5.41 -1.77
C ARG A 82 -14.41 6.83 -1.24
N LEU A 83 -13.26 7.48 -1.16
CA LEU A 83 -13.18 8.90 -0.82
C LEU A 83 -13.60 9.72 -2.05
N ASN A 84 -14.64 10.54 -1.89
CA ASN A 84 -15.07 11.48 -2.92
C ASN A 84 -14.49 12.86 -2.60
N LEU A 85 -13.34 13.17 -3.18
CA LEU A 85 -12.66 14.45 -2.98
C LEU A 85 -13.10 15.47 -4.02
N GLY A 86 -13.65 16.59 -3.56
CA GLY A 86 -13.73 17.81 -4.37
C GLY A 86 -12.42 18.62 -4.31
N GLY A 87 -12.33 19.70 -5.09
CA GLY A 87 -11.16 20.59 -5.11
C GLY A 87 -10.65 21.02 -3.72
N PRO A 88 -11.52 21.47 -2.78
CA PRO A 88 -11.10 21.80 -1.42
C PRO A 88 -10.47 20.62 -0.66
N GLY A 89 -11.00 19.40 -0.84
CA GLY A 89 -10.46 18.19 -0.21
C GLY A 89 -9.09 17.80 -0.74
N VAL A 90 -8.81 18.07 -2.02
CA VAL A 90 -7.48 17.88 -2.62
C VAL A 90 -6.46 18.86 -2.03
N HIS A 91 -6.84 20.13 -1.86
CA HIS A 91 -5.98 21.11 -1.21
C HIS A 91 -5.74 20.77 0.26
N ALA A 92 -6.79 20.38 0.98
CA ALA A 92 -6.72 19.91 2.36
C ALA A 92 -5.76 18.71 2.48
N LEU A 93 -5.86 17.73 1.59
CA LEU A 93 -4.98 16.55 1.58
C LEU A 93 -3.49 16.93 1.50
N ALA A 94 -3.11 17.85 0.60
CA ALA A 94 -1.73 18.32 0.51
C ALA A 94 -1.29 19.10 1.77
N GLY A 95 -2.16 19.94 2.32
CA GLY A 95 -1.92 20.63 3.60
C GLY A 95 -1.74 19.66 4.77
N GLY A 96 -2.62 18.66 4.87
CA GLY A 96 -2.59 17.60 5.86
C GLY A 96 -1.31 16.78 5.75
N CYS A 97 -0.87 16.41 4.54
CA CYS A 97 0.41 15.72 4.34
C CYS A 97 1.57 16.54 4.92
N ARG A 98 1.64 17.85 4.65
CA ARG A 98 2.68 18.72 5.23
C ARG A 98 2.60 18.78 6.76
N ALA A 99 1.40 18.88 7.32
CA ALA A 99 1.21 18.87 8.78
C ALA A 99 1.67 17.54 9.41
N LEU A 100 1.35 16.40 8.78
CA LEU A 100 1.79 15.08 9.19
C LEU A 100 3.32 14.95 9.15
N LEU A 101 3.97 15.46 8.09
CA LEU A 101 5.43 15.47 8.00
C LEU A 101 6.06 16.29 9.13
N GLY A 102 5.46 17.43 9.48
CA GLY A 102 5.87 18.23 10.65
C GLY A 102 5.69 17.52 12.00
N ALA A 103 4.84 16.49 12.06
CA ALA A 103 4.57 15.69 13.25
C ALA A 103 5.08 14.24 13.13
N ILE A 104 5.97 13.94 12.18
CA ILE A 104 6.33 12.56 11.82
C ILE A 104 7.01 11.81 12.98
N GLU A 105 7.71 12.51 13.86
CA GLU A 105 8.30 11.95 15.08
C GLU A 105 7.23 11.37 16.03
N SER A 106 6.01 11.91 16.00
CA SER A 106 4.88 11.37 16.75
C SER A 106 4.37 10.05 16.16
N VAL A 107 4.63 9.75 14.89
CA VAL A 107 4.26 8.47 14.26
C VAL A 107 5.20 7.34 14.69
N GLY A 108 6.49 7.64 14.84
CA GLY A 108 7.52 6.70 15.29
C GLY A 108 8.84 6.91 14.57
N ALA A 109 9.76 5.96 14.73
CA ALA A 109 11.05 5.98 14.04
C ALA A 109 10.89 5.48 12.59
N PRO A 110 11.21 6.30 11.56
CA PRO A 110 11.14 5.88 10.17
C PRO A 110 12.20 4.82 9.83
N ASP A 111 11.83 3.89 8.95
CA ASP A 111 12.71 2.84 8.44
C ASP A 111 12.51 2.66 6.92
N GLY A 112 13.41 1.96 6.24
CA GLY A 112 13.40 1.80 4.78
C GLY A 112 13.49 3.15 4.06
N LEU A 113 12.78 3.29 2.94
CA LEU A 113 12.51 4.56 2.25
C LEU A 113 11.66 5.53 3.08
N GLY A 114 11.05 5.08 4.18
CA GLY A 114 10.47 5.96 5.20
C GLY A 114 11.45 7.00 5.75
N THR A 115 12.75 6.72 5.76
CA THR A 115 13.76 7.68 6.24
C THR A 115 13.81 8.96 5.38
N LEU A 116 13.35 8.89 4.13
CA LEU A 116 13.23 10.05 3.24
C LEU A 116 12.26 11.10 3.78
N LEU A 117 11.30 10.71 4.63
CA LEU A 117 10.35 11.62 5.27
C LEU A 117 11.00 12.59 6.25
N VAL A 118 12.15 12.19 6.81
CA VAL A 118 12.94 12.97 7.77
C VAL A 118 14.28 13.43 7.16
N GLY A 119 14.38 13.46 5.83
CA GLY A 119 15.57 13.94 5.13
C GLY A 119 16.81 13.04 5.30
N ARG A 120 16.62 11.78 5.68
CA ARG A 120 17.73 10.83 5.90
C ARG A 120 17.87 9.86 4.75
N ILE A 121 19.12 9.64 4.33
CA ILE A 121 19.47 8.61 3.36
C ILE A 121 19.25 7.23 4.02
N PRO A 122 18.48 6.33 3.39
CA PRO A 122 18.27 4.98 3.90
C PRO A 122 19.59 4.18 3.82
N PRO A 123 19.81 3.21 4.73
CA PRO A 123 21.02 2.39 4.71
C PRO A 123 21.05 1.46 3.49
N PHE A 124 22.23 0.89 3.20
CA PHE A 124 22.37 -0.21 2.24
C PHE A 124 21.36 -1.34 2.56
N PRO A 125 20.68 -1.93 1.56
CA PRO A 125 20.88 -1.79 0.11
C PRO A 125 20.05 -0.67 -0.57
N LEU A 126 19.42 0.21 0.21
CA LEU A 126 18.53 1.26 -0.29
C LEU A 126 19.25 2.61 -0.50
N ASP A 127 20.55 2.71 -0.23
CA ASP A 127 21.35 3.92 -0.29
C ASP A 127 21.35 4.61 -1.66
N ARG A 128 21.06 3.86 -2.73
CA ARG A 128 20.91 4.38 -4.11
C ARG A 128 19.47 4.63 -4.56
N ALA A 129 18.50 4.29 -3.72
CA ALA A 129 17.09 4.53 -3.98
C ALA A 129 16.65 6.01 -3.96
N PRO A 130 17.27 6.91 -3.16
CA PRO A 130 16.76 8.28 -3.02
C PRO A 130 16.57 8.96 -4.37
N GLU A 131 17.58 8.92 -5.26
CA GLU A 131 17.52 9.64 -6.55
C GLU A 131 16.31 9.20 -7.39
N ARG A 132 16.01 7.89 -7.35
CA ARG A 132 14.90 7.26 -8.06
C ARG A 132 13.56 7.62 -7.41
N ALA A 133 13.50 7.60 -6.08
CA ALA A 133 12.33 8.04 -5.30
C ALA A 133 12.01 9.53 -5.58
N ALA A 134 13.03 10.38 -5.59
CA ALA A 134 12.89 11.80 -5.94
C ALA A 134 12.45 12.02 -7.39
N ALA A 135 12.94 11.20 -8.33
CA ALA A 135 12.49 11.24 -9.72
C ALA A 135 11.00 10.89 -9.84
N LEU A 136 10.53 9.86 -9.14
CA LEU A 136 9.11 9.51 -9.09
C LEU A 136 8.29 10.64 -8.46
N ALA A 137 8.74 11.20 -7.34
CA ALA A 137 8.07 12.33 -6.69
C ALA A 137 7.93 13.53 -7.62
N ARG A 138 9.01 13.95 -8.29
CA ARG A 138 8.97 15.07 -9.26
C ARG A 138 8.01 14.80 -10.41
N ALA A 139 7.98 13.57 -10.94
CA ALA A 139 7.04 13.19 -11.99
C ALA A 139 5.57 13.25 -11.49
N CYS A 140 5.30 12.84 -10.25
CA CYS A 140 4.00 13.02 -9.62
C CYS A 140 3.60 14.51 -9.52
N GLY A 141 4.54 15.38 -9.10
CA GLY A 141 4.32 16.82 -9.00
C GLY A 141 4.07 17.51 -10.35
N ALA A 142 4.75 17.04 -11.40
CA ALA A 142 4.56 17.53 -12.77
C ALA A 142 3.34 16.93 -13.50
N ASP A 143 2.60 16.03 -12.84
CA ASP A 143 1.56 15.20 -13.44
C ASP A 143 2.01 14.41 -14.69
N ASP A 144 3.30 14.06 -14.74
CA ASP A 144 3.89 13.30 -15.84
C ASP A 144 3.83 11.79 -15.54
N ALA A 145 2.69 11.19 -15.87
CA ALA A 145 2.46 9.77 -15.68
C ALA A 145 3.48 8.88 -16.43
N ARG A 146 4.05 9.35 -17.56
CA ARG A 146 5.04 8.58 -18.32
C ARG A 146 6.39 8.56 -17.61
N ALA A 147 6.89 9.73 -17.22
CA ALA A 147 8.14 9.83 -16.45
C ALA A 147 8.01 9.09 -15.11
N ALA A 148 6.83 9.13 -14.48
CA ALA A 148 6.56 8.39 -13.26
C ALA A 148 6.66 6.87 -13.46
N ALA A 149 6.12 6.32 -14.57
CA ALA A 149 6.26 4.91 -14.87
C ALA A 149 7.73 4.50 -15.09
N GLU A 150 8.53 5.34 -15.74
CA GLU A 150 9.96 5.10 -15.95
C GLU A 150 10.74 5.09 -14.61
N ALA A 151 10.49 6.08 -13.75
CA ALA A 151 11.10 6.16 -12.41
C ALA A 151 10.67 4.99 -11.50
N ALA A 152 9.38 4.65 -11.50
CA ALA A 152 8.84 3.54 -10.73
C ALA A 152 9.48 2.20 -11.09
N ARG A 153 9.73 1.94 -12.38
CA ARG A 153 10.40 0.71 -12.84
C ARG A 153 11.80 0.53 -12.27
N ALA A 154 12.51 1.62 -11.96
CA ALA A 154 13.83 1.55 -11.36
C ALA A 154 13.81 1.25 -9.85
N LEU A 155 12.64 1.35 -9.21
CA LEU A 155 12.43 1.04 -7.80
C LEU A 155 11.88 -0.37 -7.58
N LEU A 156 11.27 -0.98 -8.60
CA LEU A 156 10.66 -2.30 -8.45
C LEU A 156 11.68 -3.36 -8.01
N GLY A 157 11.32 -4.15 -6.99
CA GLY A 157 12.14 -5.20 -6.42
C GLY A 157 13.29 -4.71 -5.52
N LEU A 158 13.41 -3.40 -5.29
CA LEU A 158 14.50 -2.84 -4.49
C LEU A 158 14.22 -2.99 -2.99
N GLY A 159 15.02 -3.82 -2.32
CA GLY A 159 14.89 -4.13 -0.89
C GLY A 159 14.64 -5.62 -0.64
N PRO A 160 14.87 -6.11 0.59
CA PRO A 160 14.67 -7.52 0.92
C PRO A 160 13.18 -7.85 1.13
N GLY A 161 12.86 -9.16 1.12
CA GLY A 161 11.58 -9.69 1.58
C GLY A 161 10.53 -9.90 0.48
N LEU A 162 9.31 -10.21 0.92
CA LEU A 162 8.17 -10.51 0.04
C LEU A 162 7.50 -9.26 -0.53
N THR A 163 7.74 -8.10 0.09
CA THR A 163 7.29 -6.76 -0.28
C THR A 163 8.49 -5.81 -0.16
N PRO A 164 9.36 -5.76 -1.19
CA PRO A 164 10.52 -4.87 -1.21
C PRO A 164 10.13 -3.40 -1.02
N SER A 165 10.94 -2.63 -0.28
CA SER A 165 10.70 -1.22 0.02
C SER A 165 10.40 -0.35 -1.20
N GLY A 166 11.09 -0.60 -2.32
CA GLY A 166 10.85 0.12 -3.57
C GLY A 166 9.45 -0.13 -4.14
N ASP A 167 8.89 -1.32 -3.98
CA ASP A 167 7.52 -1.63 -4.41
C ASP A 167 6.50 -0.94 -3.53
N ASP A 168 6.70 -0.96 -2.21
CA ASP A 168 5.80 -0.32 -1.24
C ASP A 168 5.77 1.21 -1.46
N TYR A 169 6.94 1.82 -1.73
CA TYR A 169 7.03 3.24 -2.10
C TYR A 169 6.32 3.54 -3.42
N VAL A 170 6.55 2.74 -4.47
CA VAL A 170 5.84 2.92 -5.75
C VAL A 170 4.34 2.74 -5.55
N GLY A 171 3.92 1.76 -4.77
CA GLY A 171 2.51 1.50 -4.47
C GLY A 171 1.86 2.65 -3.73
N GLY A 172 2.50 3.21 -2.71
CA GLY A 172 2.02 4.41 -2.02
C GLY A 172 1.84 5.58 -2.98
N ALA A 173 2.79 5.81 -3.89
CA ALA A 173 2.70 6.87 -4.89
C ALA A 173 1.53 6.64 -5.87
N LEU A 174 1.40 5.42 -6.41
CA LEU A 174 0.29 5.07 -7.32
C LEU A 174 -1.08 5.19 -6.64
N PHE A 175 -1.17 4.81 -5.36
CA PHE A 175 -2.39 5.00 -4.57
C PHE A 175 -2.76 6.48 -4.46
N ALA A 176 -1.79 7.34 -4.12
CA ALA A 176 -2.00 8.79 -4.09
C ALA A 176 -2.49 9.34 -5.43
N ARG A 177 -1.91 8.89 -6.55
CA ARG A 177 -2.34 9.32 -7.89
C ARG A 177 -3.71 8.76 -8.28
N ALA A 178 -4.07 7.54 -7.85
CA ALA A 178 -5.40 6.99 -8.04
C ALA A 178 -6.46 7.82 -7.29
N VAL A 179 -6.17 8.25 -6.05
CA VAL A 179 -7.03 9.15 -5.27
C VAL A 179 -7.22 10.49 -5.97
N LEU A 180 -6.13 11.14 -6.40
CA LEU A 180 -6.20 12.41 -7.12
C LEU A 180 -6.90 12.30 -8.49
N GLY A 181 -6.68 11.19 -9.21
CA GLY A 181 -7.34 10.92 -10.48
C GLY A 181 -8.84 10.68 -10.32
N GLY A 182 -9.26 10.03 -9.23
CA GLY A 182 -10.68 9.89 -8.86
C GLY A 182 -11.35 11.22 -8.53
N ALA A 183 -10.58 12.17 -8.00
CA ALA A 183 -11.01 13.54 -7.70
C ALA A 183 -10.99 14.48 -8.93
N GLY A 184 -10.50 14.02 -10.08
CA GLY A 184 -10.29 14.86 -11.26
C GLY A 184 -9.16 15.89 -11.12
N ALA A 185 -8.24 15.68 -10.16
CA ALA A 185 -7.13 16.60 -9.88
C ALA A 185 -5.85 16.30 -10.68
N CYS A 186 -5.86 15.27 -11.53
CA CYS A 186 -4.75 14.88 -12.39
C CYS A 186 -5.24 14.07 -13.62
N ASP A 187 -4.36 13.76 -14.58
CA ASP A 187 -4.69 12.87 -15.72
C ASP A 187 -4.88 11.41 -15.26
N GLY A 188 -6.03 11.12 -14.67
CA GLY A 188 -6.37 9.79 -14.17
C GLY A 188 -6.31 8.70 -15.26
N ALA A 189 -6.53 9.04 -16.54
CA ALA A 189 -6.42 8.06 -17.62
C ALA A 189 -4.94 7.76 -17.95
N GLY A 190 -4.09 8.77 -17.97
CA GLY A 190 -2.64 8.65 -18.07
C GLY A 190 -2.06 7.81 -16.94
N TRP A 191 -2.45 8.11 -15.69
CA TRP A 191 -1.99 7.36 -14.52
C TRP A 191 -2.43 5.89 -14.52
N ARG A 192 -3.65 5.57 -14.98
CA ARG A 192 -4.06 4.17 -15.15
C ARG A 192 -3.22 3.43 -16.20
N ARG A 193 -2.86 4.09 -17.32
CA ARG A 193 -1.96 3.49 -18.33
C ARG A 193 -0.54 3.31 -17.77
N ALA A 194 -0.03 4.30 -17.04
CA ALA A 194 1.27 4.23 -16.39
C ALA A 194 1.34 3.09 -15.36
N ALA A 195 0.33 2.99 -14.49
CA ALA A 195 0.18 1.90 -13.54
C ALA A 195 0.17 0.53 -14.24
N ALA A 196 -0.60 0.36 -15.32
CA ALA A 196 -0.61 -0.88 -16.09
C ALA A 196 0.78 -1.25 -16.64
N ALA A 197 1.56 -0.26 -17.11
CA ALA A 197 2.92 -0.48 -17.59
C ALA A 197 3.89 -0.88 -16.47
N VAL A 198 3.75 -0.29 -15.27
CA VAL A 198 4.52 -0.65 -14.07
C VAL A 198 4.18 -2.08 -13.63
N LEU A 199 2.89 -2.42 -13.54
CA LEU A 199 2.42 -3.76 -13.16
C LEU A 199 2.85 -4.85 -14.16
N GLY A 200 2.89 -4.53 -15.45
CA GLY A 200 3.44 -5.43 -16.47
C GLY A 200 4.90 -5.82 -16.21
N ARG A 201 5.68 -4.94 -15.59
CA ARG A 201 7.08 -5.19 -15.19
C ARG A 201 7.21 -5.83 -13.82
N ALA A 202 6.30 -5.54 -12.88
CA ALA A 202 6.35 -6.08 -11.52
C ALA A 202 6.41 -7.61 -11.49
N ARG A 203 5.74 -8.28 -12.44
CA ARG A 203 5.75 -9.76 -12.55
C ARG A 203 7.14 -10.38 -12.72
N GLU A 204 8.07 -9.65 -13.32
CA GLU A 204 9.45 -10.11 -13.56
C GLU A 204 10.46 -9.49 -12.58
N ALA A 205 10.08 -8.39 -11.94
CA ALA A 205 10.99 -7.57 -11.13
C ALA A 205 10.85 -7.79 -9.62
N THR A 206 9.74 -8.39 -9.14
CA THR A 206 9.50 -8.59 -7.71
C THR A 206 8.75 -9.88 -7.41
N HIS A 207 8.56 -10.15 -6.11
CA HIS A 207 7.80 -11.28 -5.61
C HIS A 207 6.31 -11.19 -6.01
N PRO A 208 5.64 -12.31 -6.34
CA PRO A 208 4.22 -12.31 -6.71
C PRO A 208 3.28 -11.64 -5.70
N ILE A 209 3.57 -11.78 -4.40
CA ILE A 209 2.83 -11.10 -3.32
C ILE A 209 2.91 -9.58 -3.49
N SER A 210 4.12 -9.04 -3.65
CA SER A 210 4.32 -7.61 -3.86
C SER A 210 3.61 -7.11 -5.12
N ALA A 211 3.70 -7.85 -6.23
CA ALA A 211 3.01 -7.49 -7.47
C ALA A 211 1.48 -7.43 -7.31
N ALA A 212 0.89 -8.34 -6.53
CA ALA A 212 -0.56 -8.33 -6.25
C ALA A 212 -0.98 -7.14 -5.38
N LEU A 213 -0.19 -6.80 -4.35
CA LEU A 213 -0.45 -5.64 -3.48
C LEU A 213 -0.24 -4.32 -4.22
N LEU A 214 0.79 -4.24 -5.06
CA LEU A 214 1.03 -3.10 -5.94
C LEU A 214 -0.14 -2.86 -6.90
N GLY A 215 -0.75 -3.93 -7.42
CA GLY A 215 -1.96 -3.85 -8.24
C GLY A 215 -3.15 -3.25 -7.49
N ASP A 216 -3.35 -3.68 -6.25
CA ASP A 216 -4.41 -3.11 -5.40
C ASP A 216 -4.18 -1.62 -5.15
N LEU A 217 -2.95 -1.23 -4.81
CA LEU A 217 -2.60 0.18 -4.57
C LEU A 217 -2.78 1.04 -5.83
N ALA A 218 -2.42 0.50 -7.00
CA ALA A 218 -2.65 1.17 -8.29
C ALA A 218 -4.15 1.37 -8.62
N ASP A 219 -5.02 0.49 -8.13
CA ASP A 219 -6.48 0.64 -8.22
C ASP A 219 -7.05 1.60 -7.15
N GLY A 220 -6.20 2.19 -6.31
CA GLY A 220 -6.61 3.01 -5.18
C GLY A 220 -7.20 2.20 -4.03
N GLU A 221 -6.83 0.93 -3.91
CA GLU A 221 -7.23 0.03 -2.83
C GLU A 221 -6.01 -0.36 -1.97
N GLY A 222 -6.21 -0.61 -0.68
CA GLY A 222 -5.07 -0.87 0.19
C GLY A 222 -5.51 -1.22 1.61
N HIS A 223 -4.55 -1.17 2.54
CA HIS A 223 -4.83 -1.44 3.95
C HIS A 223 -5.75 -0.37 4.53
N ALA A 224 -6.70 -0.76 5.38
CA ALA A 224 -7.63 0.14 6.05
C ALA A 224 -6.97 1.43 6.61
N PRO A 225 -5.83 1.38 7.33
CA PRO A 225 -5.19 2.60 7.84
C PRO A 225 -4.71 3.58 6.75
N LEU A 226 -4.41 3.13 5.53
CA LEU A 226 -4.06 4.05 4.43
C LEU A 226 -5.28 4.88 3.99
N HIS A 227 -6.46 4.25 3.95
CA HIS A 227 -7.73 4.92 3.63
C HIS A 227 -8.17 5.87 4.75
N GLU A 228 -8.05 5.43 6.00
CA GLU A 228 -8.33 6.25 7.18
C GLU A 228 -7.39 7.47 7.22
N LEU A 229 -6.09 7.27 6.97
CA LEU A 229 -5.10 8.32 6.87
C LEU A 229 -5.49 9.34 5.79
N THR A 230 -5.78 8.87 4.59
CA THR A 230 -6.17 9.74 3.47
C THR A 230 -7.42 10.57 3.81
N THR A 231 -8.41 9.95 4.47
CA THR A 231 -9.63 10.62 4.91
C THR A 231 -9.33 11.68 5.98
N ALA A 232 -8.51 11.35 6.98
CA ALA A 232 -8.13 12.28 8.04
C ALA A 232 -7.37 13.50 7.48
N LEU A 233 -6.45 13.28 6.54
CA LEU A 233 -5.67 14.34 5.92
C LEU A 233 -6.50 15.24 4.98
N ALA A 234 -7.54 14.69 4.35
CA ALA A 234 -8.39 15.42 3.40
C ALA A 234 -9.62 16.09 4.06
N SER A 235 -9.77 16.00 5.38
CA SER A 235 -10.89 16.54 6.15
C SER A 235 -10.41 17.52 7.22
N GLU A 236 -11.36 18.19 7.89
CA GLU A 236 -11.08 19.06 9.04
C GLU A 236 -10.87 18.27 10.35
N ALA A 237 -10.47 16.99 10.24
CA ALA A 237 -10.18 16.16 11.40
C ALA A 237 -8.93 16.68 12.15
N PRO A 238 -8.85 16.48 13.48
CA PRO A 238 -7.64 16.77 14.23
C PRO A 238 -6.44 15.98 13.69
N LEU A 239 -5.25 16.58 13.72
CA LEU A 239 -4.01 15.96 13.22
C LEU A 239 -3.72 14.61 13.90
N GLU A 240 -4.14 14.45 15.15
CA GLU A 240 -4.02 13.23 15.95
C GLU A 240 -4.69 12.03 15.27
N ALA A 241 -5.78 12.23 14.54
CA ALA A 241 -6.45 11.17 13.79
C ALA A 241 -5.57 10.67 12.64
N ALA A 242 -4.90 11.59 11.93
CA ALA A 242 -3.95 11.24 10.88
C ALA A 242 -2.69 10.58 11.46
N VAL A 243 -2.17 11.08 12.60
CA VAL A 243 -1.03 10.46 13.29
C VAL A 243 -1.35 9.03 13.72
N GLU A 244 -2.53 8.78 14.28
CA GLU A 244 -2.93 7.42 14.69
C GLU A 244 -3.11 6.49 13.49
N ALA A 245 -3.75 6.95 12.41
CA ALA A 245 -3.85 6.17 11.18
C ALA A 245 -2.46 5.85 10.59
N ALA A 246 -1.54 6.82 10.59
CA ALA A 246 -0.15 6.62 10.17
C ALA A 246 0.58 5.62 11.10
N ARG A 247 0.41 5.70 12.43
CA ARG A 247 0.96 4.71 13.38
C ARG A 247 0.46 3.30 13.12
N ARG A 248 -0.81 3.16 12.73
CA ARG A 248 -1.38 1.86 12.36
C ARG A 248 -0.80 1.37 11.04
N LEU A 249 -0.61 2.27 10.07
CA LEU A 249 -0.02 1.96 8.77
C LEU A 249 1.43 1.48 8.92
N THR A 250 2.26 2.19 9.68
CA THR A 250 3.70 1.91 9.84
C THR A 250 4.00 0.63 10.62
N ARG A 251 2.98 -0.04 11.20
CA ARG A 251 3.10 -1.39 11.77
C ARG A 251 2.99 -2.51 10.74
N ILE A 252 2.75 -2.20 9.47
CA ILE A 252 2.71 -3.19 8.40
C ILE A 252 4.13 -3.59 8.00
N GLY A 253 4.44 -4.88 8.13
CA GLY A 253 5.75 -5.41 7.76
C GLY A 253 6.89 -4.81 8.59
N HIS A 254 8.13 -5.05 8.17
CA HIS A 254 9.31 -4.47 8.82
C HIS A 254 9.40 -2.96 8.54
N SER A 255 9.44 -2.60 7.25
CA SER A 255 9.44 -1.20 6.79
C SER A 255 8.30 -0.88 5.82
N SER A 256 7.53 -1.87 5.33
CA SER A 256 6.54 -1.70 4.27
C SER A 256 5.52 -0.58 4.53
N GLY A 257 5.03 -0.45 5.78
CA GLY A 257 4.14 0.63 6.15
C GLY A 257 4.78 2.02 6.07
N TRP A 258 6.06 2.14 6.44
CA TRP A 258 6.84 3.38 6.31
C TRP A 258 7.16 3.71 4.84
N ASP A 259 7.54 2.71 4.06
CA ASP A 259 7.81 2.82 2.63
C ASP A 259 6.57 3.29 1.88
N MET A 260 5.41 2.71 2.19
CA MET A 260 4.11 3.10 1.65
C MET A 260 3.72 4.53 2.05
N LEU A 261 3.96 4.93 3.29
CA LEU A 261 3.71 6.31 3.75
C LEU A 261 4.59 7.32 3.01
N ALA A 262 5.87 6.99 2.79
CA ALA A 262 6.79 7.82 2.02
C ALA A 262 6.37 7.94 0.55
N GLY A 263 5.96 6.84 -0.07
CA GLY A 263 5.42 6.84 -1.43
C GLY A 263 4.16 7.68 -1.55
N PHE A 264 3.21 7.51 -0.61
CA PHE A 264 1.95 8.24 -0.56
C PHE A 264 2.17 9.75 -0.47
N THR A 265 2.97 10.19 0.50
CA THR A 265 3.27 11.63 0.68
C THR A 265 3.99 12.22 -0.53
N ALA A 266 4.95 11.49 -1.13
CA ALA A 266 5.61 11.90 -2.36
C ALA A 266 4.65 12.00 -3.56
N GLY A 267 3.69 11.08 -3.68
CA GLY A 267 2.67 11.10 -4.74
C GLY A 267 1.67 12.26 -4.62
N ILE A 268 1.41 12.74 -3.40
CA ILE A 268 0.57 13.91 -3.12
C ILE A 268 1.35 15.22 -3.27
N LEU A 269 2.54 15.32 -2.68
CA LEU A 269 3.30 16.57 -2.59
C LEU A 269 4.17 16.85 -3.83
N GLY A 270 4.57 15.81 -4.55
CA GLY A 270 5.44 15.94 -5.71
C GLY A 270 6.93 16.12 -5.38
N GLU A 271 7.33 15.87 -4.13
CA GLU A 271 8.68 16.07 -3.62
C GLU A 271 9.04 15.07 -2.52
N VAL A 272 10.33 14.97 -2.21
CA VAL A 272 10.88 14.24 -1.06
C VAL A 272 11.69 15.21 -0.20
N ALA A 273 11.77 14.99 1.12
CA ALA A 273 12.46 15.92 2.02
C ALA A 273 13.99 15.93 1.87
N VAL A 274 14.56 14.96 1.13
CA VAL A 274 16.01 14.89 0.88
C VAL A 274 16.42 15.91 -0.19
N GLN A 275 17.22 16.90 0.21
CA GLN A 275 17.96 17.75 -0.72
C GLN A 275 19.24 17.02 -1.15
N TYR A 276 19.45 16.84 -2.46
CA TYR A 276 20.74 16.41 -3.00
C TYR A 276 21.65 17.63 -3.00
N GLY A 277 22.67 17.62 -2.15
CA GLY A 277 23.81 18.54 -2.22
C GLY A 277 24.82 18.07 -3.25
#